data_AF-A0AAD5YBE1-F1
#
_entry.id   AF-A0AAD5YBE1-F1
#
_cell.length_a   1.000
_cell.length_b   1.000
_cell.length_c   1.000
_cell.angle_alpha   90.00
_cell.angle_beta   90.00
_cell.angle_gamma   90.00
#
_symmetry.space_group_name_H-M   'P 1'
#
loop_
_entity.id
_entity.type
_entity.pdbx_description
1 polymer ?
#
loop_
_entity_poly.entity_id
_entity_poly.type
_entity_poly.pdbx_seq_one_letter_code
_entity_poly.pdbx_strand_id
1 'polypeptide(L)'
;MAIIGMSVSAELEVPTSETHSDIELAKGAEEEKKFFKTQPEAAAAATKWVDISKGYYPKLILYKSKSAYYKDRIVGVGVKKDSGVDEDLVRIDLDIIPPGKGSKTKGIHFNAKKQRRTDEKLAAIVTPTMEWTVQQRQEEYERILKGLEGKSAQEIWRLWGGAERLFVEGEEQEEEGEE
;
A
#
# COMPACT_ATOMS: atom_id res chain seq x y z
N MET A 1 -78.91 29.97 9.79
CA MET A 1 -77.49 29.57 9.76
C MET A 1 -77.39 28.10 10.12
N ALA A 2 -77.08 27.27 9.13
CA ALA A 2 -76.57 25.90 9.26
C ALA A 2 -75.98 25.57 7.88
N ILE A 3 -74.67 25.35 7.79
CA ILE A 3 -74.00 24.89 6.57
C ILE A 3 -73.63 23.43 6.83
N ILE A 4 -74.30 22.51 6.14
CA ILE A 4 -73.99 21.09 6.10
C ILE A 4 -73.11 20.85 4.87
N GLY A 5 -72.00 20.14 5.09
CA GLY A 5 -70.92 19.93 4.15
C GLY A 5 -71.26 18.98 2.99
N MET A 6 -70.52 19.18 1.89
CA MET A 6 -70.32 18.20 0.85
C MET A 6 -68.85 17.75 0.94
N SER A 7 -68.64 16.46 1.13
CA SER A 7 -67.34 15.80 1.04
C SER A 7 -67.26 15.14 -0.33
N VAL A 8 -66.19 15.42 -1.08
CA VAL A 8 -65.84 14.70 -2.31
C VAL A 8 -64.38 14.29 -2.14
N SER A 9 -64.15 12.99 -1.98
CA SER A 9 -62.82 12.39 -1.96
C SER A 9 -62.29 12.31 -3.39
N ALA A 10 -61.10 12.86 -3.64
CA ALA A 10 -60.31 12.56 -4.82
C ALA A 10 -59.05 11.82 -4.34
N GLU A 11 -58.94 10.54 -4.71
CA GLU A 11 -57.74 9.74 -4.56
C GLU A 11 -56.66 10.25 -5.52
N LEU A 12 -55.48 10.57 -4.99
CA LEU A 12 -54.30 10.96 -5.75
C LEU A 12 -53.37 9.75 -5.79
N GLU A 13 -53.31 9.06 -6.93
CA GLU A 13 -52.32 8.00 -7.17
C GLU A 13 -50.93 8.63 -7.36
N VAL A 14 -49.98 8.21 -6.53
CA VAL A 14 -48.56 8.61 -6.62
C VAL A 14 -47.82 7.54 -7.42
N PRO A 15 -47.15 7.88 -8.54
CA PRO A 15 -46.38 6.88 -9.28
C PRO A 15 -45.05 6.58 -8.54
N THR A 16 -44.86 5.33 -8.15
CA THR A 16 -43.60 4.81 -7.60
C THR A 16 -42.57 4.63 -8.70
N SER A 17 -41.59 5.53 -8.72
CA SER A 17 -40.37 5.44 -9.53
C SER A 17 -39.41 4.44 -8.88
N GLU A 18 -39.42 3.18 -9.33
CA GLU A 18 -38.35 2.22 -9.05
C GLU A 18 -37.12 2.56 -9.91
N THR A 19 -36.18 3.32 -9.34
CA THR A 19 -34.80 3.36 -9.83
C THR A 19 -33.96 2.43 -8.97
N HIS A 20 -33.87 1.16 -9.36
CA HIS A 20 -32.77 0.31 -8.91
C HIS A 20 -31.55 0.64 -9.77
N SER A 21 -30.78 1.62 -9.32
CA SER A 21 -29.42 1.86 -9.79
C SER A 21 -28.54 0.71 -9.31
N ASP A 22 -28.26 -0.25 -10.20
CA ASP A 22 -27.16 -1.20 -10.03
C ASP A 22 -25.84 -0.41 -10.11
N ILE A 23 -25.47 0.21 -9.00
CA ILE A 23 -24.10 0.64 -8.76
C ILE A 23 -23.34 -0.64 -8.43
N GLU A 24 -22.71 -1.25 -9.44
CA GLU A 24 -21.59 -2.16 -9.21
C GLU A 24 -20.52 -1.38 -8.45
N LEU A 25 -20.52 -1.52 -7.11
CA LEU A 25 -19.38 -1.20 -6.28
C LEU A 25 -18.21 -2.00 -6.83
N ALA A 26 -17.29 -1.31 -7.51
CA ALA A 26 -16.03 -1.87 -7.95
C ALA A 26 -15.42 -2.68 -6.78
N LYS A 27 -15.34 -4.01 -6.94
CA LYS A 27 -14.63 -4.88 -6.00
C LYS A 27 -13.24 -4.31 -5.84
N GLY A 28 -12.97 -3.70 -4.69
CA GLY A 28 -11.66 -3.17 -4.37
C GLY A 28 -10.62 -4.26 -4.54
N ALA A 29 -9.52 -3.94 -5.21
CA ALA A 29 -8.33 -4.78 -5.34
C ALA A 29 -8.06 -5.58 -4.06
N GLU A 30 -8.20 -6.91 -4.14
CA GLU A 30 -8.01 -7.82 -3.01
C GLU A 30 -6.52 -7.80 -2.62
N GLU A 31 -6.23 -7.41 -1.39
CA GLU A 31 -4.87 -7.38 -0.85
C GLU A 31 -4.52 -8.76 -0.28
N GLU A 32 -3.50 -9.40 -0.84
CA GLU A 32 -2.99 -10.67 -0.33
C GLU A 32 -2.26 -10.45 1.00
N LYS A 33 -2.52 -11.30 2.00
CA LYS A 33 -1.86 -11.23 3.32
C LYS A 33 -0.96 -12.44 3.51
N LYS A 34 0.33 -12.20 3.77
CA LYS A 34 1.31 -13.25 4.10
C LYS A 34 1.92 -13.01 5.47
N PHE A 35 2.12 -14.07 6.22
CA PHE A 35 2.56 -14.02 7.61
C PHE A 35 3.99 -14.56 7.73
N PHE A 36 4.88 -13.76 8.31
CA PHE A 36 6.30 -14.07 8.46
C PHE A 36 6.71 -13.98 9.93
N LYS A 37 7.76 -14.72 10.31
CA LYS A 37 8.23 -14.73 11.70
C LYS A 37 9.11 -13.53 12.01
N THR A 38 9.81 -13.01 11.01
CA THR A 38 10.79 -11.93 11.20
C THR A 38 10.59 -10.77 10.21
N GLN A 39 11.08 -9.59 10.60
CA GLN A 39 11.06 -8.40 9.75
C GLN A 39 11.87 -8.59 8.44
N PRO A 40 13.08 -9.18 8.44
CA PRO A 40 13.81 -9.46 7.20
C PRO A 40 13.05 -10.39 6.23
N GLU A 41 12.38 -11.43 6.72
CA GLU A 41 11.57 -12.32 5.89
C GLU A 41 10.40 -11.58 5.22
N ALA A 42 9.67 -10.76 5.99
CA ALA A 42 8.57 -9.96 5.47
C ALA A 42 9.04 -8.94 4.42
N ALA A 43 10.16 -8.26 4.69
CA ALA A 43 10.76 -7.31 3.77
C ALA A 43 11.19 -7.98 2.45
N ALA A 44 11.87 -9.14 2.53
CA ALA A 44 12.31 -9.88 1.36
C ALA A 44 11.14 -10.40 0.51
N ALA A 45 10.07 -10.84 1.16
CA ALA A 45 8.84 -11.25 0.47
C ALA A 45 8.17 -10.06 -0.24
N ALA A 46 8.08 -8.91 0.42
CA ALA A 46 7.54 -7.68 -0.17
C ALA A 46 8.37 -7.20 -1.37
N THR A 47 9.70 -7.20 -1.26
CA THR A 47 10.58 -6.86 -2.39
C THR A 47 10.48 -7.86 -3.54
N LYS A 48 10.32 -9.16 -3.23
CA LYS A 48 10.06 -10.20 -4.25
C LYS A 48 8.72 -9.99 -4.97
N TRP A 49 7.72 -9.49 -4.26
CA TRP A 49 6.37 -9.30 -4.80
C TRP A 49 6.28 -8.30 -5.93
N VAL A 50 7.08 -7.22 -5.87
CA VAL A 50 7.03 -6.12 -6.85
C VAL A 50 7.29 -6.59 -8.29
N ASP A 51 7.99 -7.72 -8.45
CA ASP A 51 8.27 -8.37 -9.73
C ASP A 51 8.85 -7.40 -10.76
N ILE A 52 9.99 -6.77 -10.41
CA ILE A 52 10.75 -5.94 -11.33
C ILE A 52 11.35 -6.87 -12.39
N SER A 53 10.70 -6.98 -13.55
CA SER A 53 11.18 -7.79 -14.66
C SER A 53 12.59 -7.35 -15.09
N LYS A 54 13.46 -8.32 -15.40
CA LYS A 54 14.79 -8.06 -15.99
C LYS A 54 14.65 -7.12 -17.20
N GLY A 55 15.32 -5.98 -17.17
CA GLY A 55 15.38 -5.02 -18.28
C GLY A 55 14.66 -3.68 -18.06
N TYR A 56 13.88 -3.52 -16.98
CA TYR A 56 13.33 -2.21 -16.59
C TYR A 56 13.50 -2.00 -15.10
N TYR A 57 14.61 -1.38 -14.71
CA TYR A 57 14.76 -0.85 -13.36
C TYR A 57 14.20 0.56 -13.35
N PRO A 58 13.04 0.80 -12.72
CA PRO A 58 12.59 2.17 -12.57
C PRO A 58 13.62 2.93 -11.73
N LYS A 59 13.81 4.23 -12.01
CA LYS A 59 14.59 5.11 -11.14
C LYS A 59 13.92 5.12 -9.76
N LEU A 60 14.47 4.32 -8.85
CA LEU A 60 13.95 4.17 -7.49
C LEU A 60 14.06 5.50 -6.76
N ILE A 61 13.01 5.86 -6.04
CA ILE A 61 12.96 7.04 -5.18
C ILE A 61 12.68 6.64 -3.74
N LEU A 62 13.08 7.51 -2.81
CA LEU A 62 12.68 7.38 -1.42
C LEU A 62 11.19 7.71 -1.30
N TYR A 63 10.41 6.78 -0.76
CA TYR A 63 8.99 6.99 -0.52
C TYR A 63 8.76 7.51 0.91
N LYS A 64 8.10 8.66 1.00
CA LYS A 64 7.78 9.32 2.28
C LYS A 64 6.39 8.94 2.76
N SER A 65 6.20 8.84 4.07
CA SER A 65 4.89 8.56 4.65
C SER A 65 3.91 9.68 4.34
N LYS A 66 2.67 9.29 4.03
CA LYS A 66 1.51 10.17 3.93
C LYS A 66 0.70 10.23 5.23
N SER A 67 1.04 9.40 6.23
CA SER A 67 0.40 9.42 7.54
C SER A 67 0.74 10.70 8.30
N ALA A 68 -0.23 11.26 9.02
CA ALA A 68 -0.02 12.46 9.83
C ALA A 68 1.06 12.25 10.92
N TYR A 69 1.14 11.05 11.51
CA TYR A 69 2.08 10.75 12.59
C TYR A 69 3.54 10.61 12.14
N TYR A 70 3.77 10.18 10.90
CA TYR A 70 5.11 9.92 10.36
C TYR A 70 5.40 10.77 9.12
N LYS A 71 4.74 11.92 9.01
CA LYS A 71 4.82 12.79 7.84
C LYS A 71 6.28 13.06 7.47
N ASP A 72 6.58 12.97 6.19
CA ASP A 72 7.91 13.20 5.60
C ASP A 72 9.02 12.22 5.99
N ARG A 73 8.77 11.26 6.90
CA ARG A 73 9.71 10.17 7.19
C ARG A 73 9.78 9.21 6.01
N ILE A 74 10.97 8.71 5.71
CA ILE A 74 11.16 7.65 4.73
C ILE A 74 10.55 6.37 5.29
N VAL A 75 9.60 5.79 4.56
CA VAL A 75 8.94 4.52 4.92
C VAL A 75 9.14 3.45 3.86
N GLY A 76 9.84 3.75 2.77
CA GLY A 76 10.24 2.73 1.81
C GLY A 76 10.72 3.27 0.49
N VAL A 77 10.46 2.49 -0.55
CA VAL A 77 10.97 2.70 -1.90
C VAL A 77 9.80 2.77 -2.86
N GLY A 78 9.89 3.71 -3.79
CA GLY A 78 8.89 3.94 -4.81
C GLY A 78 9.49 4.25 -6.16
N VAL A 79 8.62 4.69 -7.06
CA VAL A 79 8.94 5.19 -8.39
C VAL A 79 8.20 6.49 -8.63
N LYS A 80 8.76 7.36 -9.47
CA LYS A 80 8.04 8.52 -9.98
C LYS A 80 7.31 8.11 -11.25
N LYS A 81 5.98 8.24 -11.28
CA LYS A 81 5.20 8.05 -12.51
C LYS A 81 5.45 9.19 -13.49
N ASP A 82 5.14 8.97 -14.76
CA ASP A 82 5.18 10.02 -15.78
C ASP A 82 4.29 11.22 -15.43
N SER A 83 3.24 11.00 -14.65
CA SER A 83 2.38 12.05 -14.09
C SER A 83 3.06 12.90 -12.99
N GLY A 84 4.32 12.64 -12.65
CA GLY A 84 5.07 13.28 -11.57
C GLY A 84 4.72 12.79 -10.16
N VAL A 85 3.72 11.90 -10.03
CA VAL A 85 3.25 11.36 -8.75
C VAL A 85 4.15 10.24 -8.27
N ASP A 86 4.55 10.32 -7.00
CA ASP A 86 5.30 9.27 -6.32
C ASP A 86 4.38 8.09 -5.96
N GLU A 87 4.74 6.91 -6.44
CA GLU A 87 4.06 5.64 -6.15
C GLU A 87 4.98 4.73 -5.34
N ASP A 88 4.45 4.15 -4.27
CA ASP A 88 5.14 3.16 -3.45
C ASP A 88 5.21 1.81 -4.18
N LEU A 89 6.41 1.22 -4.21
CA LEU A 89 6.61 -0.18 -4.60
C LEU A 89 6.61 -1.08 -3.37
N VAL A 90 7.40 -0.71 -2.36
CA VAL A 90 7.44 -1.36 -1.04
C VAL A 90 7.49 -0.27 0.02
N ARG A 91 6.62 -0.35 1.02
CA ARG A 91 6.68 0.49 2.21
C ARG A 91 6.41 -0.31 3.47
N ILE A 92 7.07 0.05 4.56
CA ILE A 92 6.71 -0.45 5.88
C ILE A 92 5.58 0.43 6.45
N ASP A 93 4.57 -0.20 7.03
CA ASP A 93 3.44 0.44 7.68
C ASP A 93 3.23 -0.17 9.07
N LEU A 94 2.57 0.61 9.93
CA LEU A 94 2.20 0.25 11.29
C LEU A 94 0.68 0.36 11.44
N ASP A 95 0.05 -0.75 11.82
CA ASP A 95 -1.32 -0.75 12.31
C ASP A 95 -1.34 -0.53 13.84
N ILE A 96 -2.02 0.52 14.30
CA ILE A 96 -2.10 0.92 15.72
C ILE A 96 -3.36 0.39 16.43
N ILE A 97 -4.14 -0.49 15.78
CA ILE A 97 -5.32 -1.09 16.41
C ILE A 97 -4.88 -1.99 17.59
N PRO A 98 -5.41 -1.78 18.82
CA PRO A 98 -5.09 -2.63 19.97
C PRO A 98 -5.48 -4.10 19.73
N PRO A 99 -4.73 -5.09 20.27
CA PRO A 99 -5.12 -6.49 20.17
C PRO A 99 -6.52 -6.71 20.77
N GLY A 100 -7.33 -7.56 20.14
CA GLY A 100 -8.68 -7.91 20.63
C GLY A 100 -9.80 -6.89 20.36
N LYS A 101 -9.51 -5.72 19.75
CA LYS A 101 -10.54 -4.80 19.27
C LYS A 101 -10.66 -4.87 17.75
N GLY A 102 -11.83 -5.31 17.26
CA GLY A 102 -12.39 -5.08 15.92
C GLY A 102 -11.37 -5.08 14.76
N SER A 103 -11.32 -6.21 14.04
CA SER A 103 -10.40 -6.56 12.94
C SER A 103 -9.02 -7.07 13.41
N LYS A 104 -8.52 -8.12 12.73
CA LYS A 104 -7.18 -8.67 12.97
C LYS A 104 -6.16 -7.59 12.57
N THR A 105 -5.58 -6.90 13.55
CA THR A 105 -4.47 -5.96 13.32
C THR A 105 -3.38 -6.64 12.50
N LYS A 106 -2.79 -5.91 11.56
CA LYS A 106 -1.61 -6.40 10.83
C LYS A 106 -0.31 -6.18 11.61
N GLY A 107 -0.36 -5.48 12.73
CA GLY A 107 0.84 -5.00 13.42
C GLY A 107 1.76 -4.23 12.48
N ILE A 108 3.06 -4.53 12.56
CA ILE A 108 4.05 -4.05 11.59
C ILE A 108 4.02 -4.95 10.35
N HIS A 109 3.90 -4.33 9.17
CA HIS A 109 3.81 -5.04 7.90
C HIS A 109 4.43 -4.25 6.76
N PHE A 110 4.87 -4.95 5.72
CA PHE A 110 5.32 -4.36 4.47
C PHE A 110 4.21 -4.43 3.43
N ASN A 111 3.78 -3.28 2.94
CA ASN A 111 2.88 -3.19 1.80
C ASN A 111 3.70 -3.16 0.51
N ALA A 112 3.35 -4.01 -0.45
CA ALA A 112 3.99 -4.07 -1.76
C ALA A 112 2.97 -4.10 -2.90
N LYS A 113 3.36 -3.55 -4.04
CA LYS A 113 2.56 -3.54 -5.27
C LYS A 113 3.37 -4.08 -6.44
N LYS A 114 2.75 -4.88 -7.30
CA LYS A 114 3.40 -5.25 -8.57
C LYS A 114 3.54 -4.02 -9.44
N GLN A 115 4.71 -3.84 -10.05
CA GLN A 115 5.00 -2.64 -10.83
C GLN A 115 4.04 -2.44 -12.02
N ARG A 116 3.71 -3.52 -12.74
CA ARG A 116 2.80 -3.48 -13.91
C ARG A 116 1.33 -3.70 -13.56
N ARG A 117 1.04 -4.09 -12.32
CA ARG A 117 -0.29 -4.46 -11.84
C ARG A 117 -0.47 -3.91 -10.43
N THR A 118 -0.64 -2.60 -10.34
CA THR A 118 -0.66 -1.85 -9.07
C THR A 118 -1.92 -2.10 -8.25
N ASP A 119 -2.90 -2.76 -8.85
CA ASP A 119 -4.06 -3.38 -8.23
C ASP A 119 -3.70 -4.68 -7.48
N GLU A 120 -2.63 -5.38 -7.83
CA GLU A 120 -2.16 -6.54 -7.08
C GLU A 120 -1.28 -6.13 -5.89
N LYS A 121 -1.86 -6.19 -4.69
CA LYS A 121 -1.25 -5.73 -3.44
C LYS A 121 -0.90 -6.91 -2.52
N LEU A 122 0.22 -6.79 -1.83
CA LEU A 122 0.64 -7.69 -0.77
C LEU A 122 0.82 -6.91 0.53
N ALA A 123 0.32 -7.47 1.64
CA ALA A 123 0.72 -7.14 2.99
C ALA A 123 1.53 -8.30 3.59
N ALA A 124 2.85 -8.13 3.70
CA ALA A 124 3.76 -9.06 4.37
C ALA A 124 3.89 -8.70 5.85
N ILE A 125 3.20 -9.47 6.70
CA ILE A 125 2.97 -9.21 8.12
C ILE A 125 4.06 -9.83 8.99
N VAL A 126 4.61 -9.06 9.93
CA VAL A 126 5.53 -9.55 10.95
C VAL A 126 4.71 -10.10 12.11
N THR A 127 4.40 -11.39 12.07
CA THR A 127 3.41 -12.07 12.92
C THR A 127 3.55 -11.79 14.42
N PRO A 128 4.76 -11.80 15.01
CA PRO A 128 4.91 -11.51 16.44
C PRO A 128 4.34 -10.15 16.87
N THR A 129 4.31 -9.17 15.96
CA THR A 129 3.89 -7.79 16.26
C THR A 129 2.37 -7.61 16.34
N MET A 130 1.58 -8.61 15.90
CA MET A 130 0.12 -8.56 15.95
C MET A 130 -0.40 -8.59 17.40
N GLU A 131 0.30 -9.31 18.27
CA GLU A 131 -0.06 -9.45 19.69
C GLU A 131 0.61 -8.40 20.59
N TRP A 132 1.50 -7.58 20.03
CA TRP A 132 2.16 -6.52 20.77
C TRP A 132 1.19 -5.40 21.14
N THR A 133 1.49 -4.72 22.25
CA THR A 133 0.81 -3.47 22.60
C THR A 133 1.08 -2.40 21.54
N VAL A 134 0.24 -1.36 21.51
CA VAL A 134 0.43 -0.23 20.59
C VAL A 134 1.79 0.43 20.81
N GLN A 135 2.20 0.60 22.06
CA GLN A 135 3.50 1.19 22.42
C GLN A 135 4.68 0.36 21.90
N GLN A 136 4.67 -0.97 22.12
CA GLN A 136 5.73 -1.85 21.64
C GLN A 136 5.89 -1.78 20.12
N ARG A 137 4.78 -1.72 19.38
CA ARG A 137 4.82 -1.59 17.92
C ARG A 137 5.35 -0.23 17.48
N GLN A 138 4.98 0.85 18.16
CA GLN A 138 5.47 2.20 17.87
C GLN A 138 6.99 2.29 18.07
N GLU A 139 7.50 1.81 19.21
CA GLU A 139 8.93 1.80 19.53
C GLU A 139 9.74 1.03 18.48
N GLU A 140 9.29 -0.18 18.11
CA GLU A 140 9.95 -0.98 17.09
C GLU A 140 9.86 -0.34 15.70
N TYR A 141 8.70 0.22 15.35
CA TYR A 141 8.52 0.88 14.07
C TYR A 141 9.44 2.09 13.92
N GLU A 142 9.57 2.91 14.97
CA GLU A 142 10.51 4.04 14.99
C GLU A 142 11.98 3.58 14.89
N ARG A 143 12.34 2.48 15.56
CA ARG A 143 13.67 1.87 15.42
C ARG A 143 13.95 1.47 13.97
N ILE A 144 12.96 0.88 13.28
CA ILE A 144 13.08 0.52 11.86
C ILE A 144 13.22 1.77 10.99
N LEU A 145 12.38 2.80 11.17
CA LEU A 145 12.46 4.03 10.38
C LEU A 145 13.81 4.73 10.56
N LYS A 146 14.35 4.76 11.77
CA LYS A 146 15.70 5.29 12.03
C LYS A 146 16.78 4.53 11.26
N GLY A 147 16.63 3.22 11.09
CA GLY A 147 17.52 2.41 10.26
C GLY A 147 17.48 2.74 8.76
N LEU A 148 16.48 3.49 8.29
CA LEU A 148 16.37 3.95 6.90
C LEU A 148 16.97 5.34 6.69
N GLU A 149 17.24 6.09 7.76
CA GLU A 149 17.77 7.45 7.67
C GLU A 149 19.16 7.47 7.03
N GLY A 150 19.37 8.41 6.11
CA GLY A 150 20.62 8.55 5.35
C GLY A 150 20.85 7.51 4.24
N LYS A 151 19.95 6.53 4.08
CA LYS A 151 20.05 5.54 2.99
C LYS A 151 19.41 6.06 1.71
N SER A 152 20.02 5.74 0.57
CA SER A 152 19.43 5.86 -0.76
C SER A 152 18.33 4.82 -0.98
N ALA A 153 17.48 5.05 -1.99
CA ALA A 153 16.41 4.12 -2.35
C ALA A 153 16.96 2.73 -2.75
N GLN A 154 18.11 2.72 -3.43
CA GLN A 154 18.83 1.51 -3.83
C GLN A 154 19.36 0.73 -2.63
N GLU A 155 19.90 1.43 -1.61
CA GLU A 155 20.36 0.78 -0.39
C GLU A 155 19.21 0.16 0.41
N ILE A 156 18.07 0.84 0.51
CA ILE A 156 16.87 0.29 1.17
C ILE A 156 16.36 -0.93 0.40
N TRP A 157 16.32 -0.85 -0.93
CA TRP A 157 15.92 -1.98 -1.79
C TRP A 157 16.80 -3.20 -1.57
N ARG A 158 18.14 -3.03 -1.55
CA ARG A 158 19.10 -4.11 -1.27
C ARG A 158 18.96 -4.66 0.15
N LEU A 159 18.82 -3.77 1.13
CA LEU A 159 18.64 -4.14 2.54
C LEU A 159 17.40 -5.04 2.72
N TRP A 160 16.31 -4.74 2.03
CA TRP A 160 15.06 -5.50 2.13
C TRP A 160 15.03 -6.72 1.23
N GLY A 161 15.59 -6.66 0.02
CA GLY A 161 15.59 -7.77 -0.94
C GLY A 161 16.61 -8.88 -0.67
N GLY A 162 17.60 -8.61 0.19
CA GLY A 162 18.81 -9.42 0.34
C GLY A 162 19.87 -9.03 -0.70
N ALA A 163 21.15 -9.11 -0.32
CA ALA A 163 22.28 -8.63 -1.12
C ALA A 163 22.47 -9.31 -2.49
N GLU A 164 21.78 -10.44 -2.76
CA GLU A 164 21.98 -11.26 -3.96
C GLU A 164 21.12 -10.88 -5.18
N ARG A 165 20.23 -9.89 -5.09
CA ARG A 165 19.43 -9.47 -6.25
C ARG A 165 20.07 -8.32 -7.03
N LEU A 166 21.11 -8.72 -7.76
CA LEU A 166 21.73 -8.17 -8.98
C LEU A 166 21.77 -6.64 -9.16
N PHE A 167 23.00 -6.12 -9.12
CA PHE A 167 23.48 -5.15 -10.09
C PHE A 167 24.36 -5.93 -11.08
N VAL A 168 23.92 -6.05 -12.33
CA VAL A 168 24.88 -6.05 -13.44
C VAL A 168 24.96 -4.58 -13.78
N GLU A 169 26.01 -3.91 -13.29
CA GLU A 169 26.35 -2.57 -13.76
C GLU A 169 26.54 -2.64 -15.27
N GLY A 170 26.02 -1.64 -15.98
CA GLY A 170 25.89 -1.67 -17.44
C GLY A 170 27.19 -2.00 -18.14
N GLU A 171 27.11 -2.90 -19.11
CA GLU A 171 28.00 -2.86 -20.26
C GLU A 171 27.73 -1.52 -20.96
N GLU A 172 28.65 -0.58 -20.80
CA GLU A 172 28.81 0.51 -21.75
C GLU A 172 29.09 -0.14 -23.11
N GLN A 173 28.10 -0.12 -24.01
CA GLN A 173 28.39 -0.30 -25.43
C GLN A 173 29.01 1.02 -25.91
N GLU A 174 30.34 1.05 -25.93
CA GLU A 174 31.08 1.94 -26.82
C GLU A 174 30.74 1.52 -28.26
N GLU A 175 29.82 2.25 -28.89
CA GLU A 175 29.83 2.38 -30.34
C GLU A 175 31.07 3.20 -30.72
N GLU A 176 32.21 2.55 -30.95
CA GLU A 176 33.26 3.13 -31.79
C GLU A 176 33.07 2.67 -33.23
N GLY A 177 32.94 3.68 -34.09
CA GLY A 177 32.40 3.58 -35.43
C GLY A 177 33.31 2.91 -36.45
N GLU A 178 32.63 2.32 -37.42
CA GLU A 178 33.18 2.07 -38.75
C GLU A 178 33.32 3.41 -39.48
N GLU A 179 34.56 3.79 -39.81
CA GLU A 179 34.91 4.40 -41.10
C GLU A 179 36.35 4.05 -41.49
#